data_AF-A0A6V7IVJ8-F1
#
_entry.id   AF-A0A6V7IVJ8-F1
#
_cell.length_a   1.000
_cell.length_b   1.000
_cell.length_c   1.000
_cell.angle_alpha   90.00
_cell.angle_beta   90.00
_cell.angle_gamma   90.00
#
_symmetry.space_group_name_H-M   'P 1'
#
loop_
_entity.id
_entity.type
_entity.pdbx_description
1 polymer ?
#
loop_
_entity_poly.entity_id
_entity_poly.type
_entity_poly.pdbx_seq_one_letter_code
_entity_poly.pdbx_strand_id
1 'polypeptide(L)'
;DRQKLPKLALTLAAPTPDEQLVKIYEKSSFKHAIQVMERIIASNLFITAQKRFKGLLRGDPCSPDLKFTYSLDLLWTHACAETTNRPVNAFRWNYSNPNILAVGYGSTKKTSGGLVLIWCMKNPSQPDRSYKFDSQISDLDWSRRKPNQLAVGFYDGTLRVIDVSSRDLAVLRDSKT
;
A
#
# COMPACT_ATOMS: atom_id res chain seq x y z
N ASP A 1 59.58 26.04 -4.59
CA ASP A 1 58.53 25.01 -4.45
C ASP A 1 57.20 25.43 -5.04
N ARG A 2 56.80 24.83 -6.17
CA ARG A 2 55.43 24.93 -6.70
C ARG A 2 54.67 23.68 -6.27
N GLN A 3 53.72 23.83 -5.34
CA GLN A 3 52.82 22.76 -4.94
C GLN A 3 52.11 22.22 -6.19
N LYS A 4 52.46 21.00 -6.59
CA LYS A 4 51.72 20.26 -7.62
C LYS A 4 50.36 19.89 -7.03
N LEU A 5 49.29 20.42 -7.61
CA LEU A 5 47.93 19.94 -7.37
C LEU A 5 47.89 18.42 -7.56
N PRO A 6 47.21 17.66 -6.69
CA PRO A 6 47.06 16.23 -6.87
C PRO A 6 46.34 15.98 -8.19
N LYS A 7 46.95 15.17 -9.06
CA LYS A 7 46.31 14.72 -10.29
C LYS A 7 45.02 14.01 -9.87
N LEU A 8 43.86 14.55 -10.27
CA LEU A 8 42.60 13.80 -10.22
C LEU A 8 42.87 12.51 -11.02
N ALA A 9 42.93 11.39 -10.30
CA ALA A 9 42.91 10.09 -10.93
C ALA A 9 41.68 10.05 -11.85
N LEU A 10 41.86 9.66 -13.10
CA LEU A 10 40.81 9.39 -14.07
C LEU A 10 39.75 8.51 -13.40
N THR A 11 38.70 9.15 -12.90
CA THR A 11 37.65 8.46 -12.16
C THR A 11 36.66 7.99 -13.20
N LEU A 12 36.58 6.66 -13.33
CA LEU A 12 35.50 5.83 -13.90
C LEU A 12 34.51 6.58 -14.81
N ALA A 13 34.46 6.17 -16.09
CA ALA A 13 33.57 6.67 -17.12
C ALA A 13 32.23 7.18 -16.56
N ALA A 14 31.84 8.40 -16.97
CA ALA A 14 30.61 9.03 -16.49
C ALA A 14 29.44 8.04 -16.63
N PRO A 15 28.67 7.79 -15.54
CA PRO A 15 27.62 6.79 -15.56
C PRO A 15 26.59 7.15 -16.62
N THR A 16 26.16 6.14 -17.37
CA THR A 16 25.16 6.30 -18.42
C THR A 16 23.88 6.93 -17.86
N PRO A 17 23.08 7.65 -18.66
CA PRO A 17 21.83 8.26 -18.17
C PRO A 17 20.90 7.24 -17.48
N ASP A 18 20.84 6.02 -18.00
CA ASP A 18 20.03 4.94 -17.42
C ASP A 18 20.53 4.52 -16.03
N GLU A 19 21.85 4.40 -15.84
CA GLU A 19 22.44 4.12 -14.52
C GLU A 19 22.13 5.25 -13.51
N GLN A 20 22.09 6.50 -13.98
CA GLN A 20 21.71 7.63 -13.13
C GLN A 20 20.24 7.55 -12.73
N LEU A 21 19.35 7.17 -13.65
CA LEU A 21 17.93 6.98 -13.36
C LEU A 21 17.69 5.85 -12.36
N VAL A 22 18.41 4.73 -12.48
CA VAL A 22 18.36 3.63 -11.51
C VAL A 22 18.79 4.12 -10.11
N LYS A 23 19.91 4.85 -10.02
CA LYS A 23 20.38 5.44 -8.76
C LYS A 23 19.38 6.43 -8.16
N ILE A 24 18.66 7.19 -8.99
CA ILE A 24 17.60 8.10 -8.52
C ILE A 24 16.41 7.30 -8.02
N TYR A 25 16.00 6.26 -8.76
CA TYR A 25 14.88 5.39 -8.39
C TYR A 25 15.09 4.70 -7.04
N GLU A 26 16.31 4.34 -6.70
CA GLU A 26 16.65 3.71 -5.42
C GLU A 26 16.50 4.64 -4.21
N LYS A 27 16.64 5.97 -4.40
CA LYS A 27 16.57 6.94 -3.30
C LYS A 27 15.19 6.95 -2.64
N SER A 28 15.18 6.88 -1.31
CA SER A 28 13.95 6.94 -0.50
C SER A 28 13.19 8.25 -0.68
N SER A 29 13.90 9.37 -0.82
CA SER A 29 13.30 10.69 -1.06
C SER A 29 12.52 10.74 -2.37
N PHE A 30 13.07 10.18 -3.44
CA PHE A 30 12.42 10.11 -4.74
C PHE A 30 11.20 9.19 -4.70
N LYS A 31 11.35 8.00 -4.11
CA LYS A 31 10.24 7.06 -3.86
C LYS A 31 9.10 7.68 -3.03
N HIS A 32 9.41 8.60 -2.11
CA HIS A 32 8.42 9.32 -1.33
C HIS A 32 7.72 10.41 -2.17
N ALA A 33 8.49 11.18 -2.95
CA ALA A 33 7.95 12.19 -3.85
C ALA A 33 6.98 11.59 -4.87
N ILE A 34 7.31 10.44 -5.46
CA ILE A 34 6.42 9.70 -6.37
C ILE A 34 5.10 9.35 -5.67
N GLN A 35 5.14 8.81 -4.45
CA GLN A 35 3.91 8.46 -3.72
C GLN A 35 3.02 9.67 -3.44
N VAL A 36 3.61 10.84 -3.16
CA VAL A 36 2.85 12.08 -2.97
C VAL A 36 2.22 12.51 -4.29
N MET A 37 2.97 12.48 -5.39
CA MET A 37 2.46 12.81 -6.72
C MET A 37 1.32 11.88 -7.16
N GLU A 38 1.49 10.57 -6.99
CA GLU A 38 0.45 9.58 -7.29
C GLU A 38 -0.82 9.83 -6.49
N ARG A 39 -0.70 10.18 -5.20
CA ARG A 39 -1.86 10.54 -4.37
C ARG A 39 -2.56 11.81 -4.83
N ILE A 40 -1.81 12.81 -5.31
CA ILE A 40 -2.41 14.04 -5.86
C ILE A 40 -3.21 13.71 -7.12
N ILE A 41 -2.63 12.91 -8.03
CA ILE A 41 -3.29 12.48 -9.27
C ILE A 41 -4.53 11.64 -8.93
N ALA A 42 -4.42 10.67 -8.02
CA ALA A 42 -5.55 9.84 -7.59
C ALA A 42 -6.64 10.67 -6.91
N SER A 43 -6.26 11.67 -6.11
CA SER A 43 -7.22 12.60 -5.49
C SER A 43 -7.98 13.40 -6.52
N ASN A 44 -7.33 13.83 -7.61
CA ASN A 44 -8.00 14.55 -8.68
C ASN A 44 -8.99 13.66 -9.44
N LEU A 45 -8.62 12.39 -9.66
CA LEU A 45 -9.47 11.42 -10.36
C LEU A 45 -10.69 10.97 -9.54
N PHE A 46 -10.49 10.69 -8.24
CA PHE A 46 -11.51 10.10 -7.37
C PHE A 46 -12.13 11.10 -6.38
N ILE A 47 -12.01 12.41 -6.61
CA ILE A 47 -12.40 13.45 -5.64
C ILE A 47 -13.83 13.29 -5.10
N THR A 48 -14.80 13.04 -5.99
CA THR A 48 -16.21 12.89 -5.61
C THR A 48 -16.41 11.64 -4.78
N ALA A 49 -15.85 10.51 -5.21
CA ALA A 49 -15.95 9.24 -4.50
C ALA A 49 -15.28 9.31 -3.11
N GLN A 50 -14.10 9.93 -3.01
CA GLN A 50 -13.39 10.14 -1.75
C GLN A 50 -14.17 11.05 -0.78
N LYS A 51 -14.76 12.14 -1.29
CA LYS A 51 -15.63 13.02 -0.49
C LYS A 51 -16.88 12.29 0.00
N ARG A 52 -17.48 11.43 -0.82
CA ARG A 52 -18.62 10.57 -0.42
C ARG A 52 -18.22 9.57 0.66
N PHE A 53 -17.12 8.84 0.47
CA PHE A 53 -16.61 7.89 1.46
C PHE A 53 -16.35 8.54 2.82
N LYS A 54 -15.80 9.77 2.82
CA LYS A 54 -15.59 10.56 4.04
C LYS A 54 -16.86 11.17 4.63
N GLY A 55 -18.00 11.06 3.94
CA GLY A 55 -19.24 11.68 4.36
C GLY A 55 -19.18 13.21 4.33
N LEU A 56 -18.36 13.79 3.45
CA LEU A 56 -18.27 15.24 3.22
C LEU A 56 -19.37 15.75 2.27
N LEU A 57 -19.86 14.87 1.39
CA LEU A 57 -21.01 15.14 0.54
C LEU A 57 -22.26 14.67 1.30
N ARG A 58 -22.82 15.55 2.12
CA ARG A 58 -24.14 15.36 2.75
C ARG A 58 -25.12 16.31 2.07
N GLY A 59 -26.26 15.78 1.63
CA GLY A 59 -27.40 16.62 1.27
C GLY A 59 -27.94 17.30 2.51
N ASP A 60 -28.57 18.47 2.34
CA ASP A 60 -29.29 19.14 3.42
C ASP A 60 -30.39 18.19 3.94
N PRO A 61 -30.37 17.78 5.22
CA PRO A 61 -31.40 16.93 5.81
C PRO A 61 -32.80 17.54 5.73
N CYS A 62 -32.91 18.87 5.60
CA CYS A 62 -34.18 19.61 5.62
C CYS A 62 -34.65 20.04 4.21
N SER A 63 -34.01 19.54 3.16
CA SER A 63 -34.43 19.81 1.78
C SER A 63 -35.82 19.21 1.51
N PRO A 64 -36.80 20.00 1.01
CA PRO A 64 -38.13 19.48 0.67
C PRO A 64 -38.10 18.52 -0.53
N ASP A 65 -37.05 18.55 -1.34
CA ASP A 65 -36.83 17.66 -2.49
C ASP A 65 -35.99 16.41 -2.14
N LEU A 66 -35.70 16.20 -0.85
CA LEU A 66 -34.85 15.11 -0.40
C LEU A 66 -35.56 13.75 -0.60
N LYS A 67 -35.15 13.03 -1.64
CA LYS A 67 -35.55 11.64 -1.86
C LYS A 67 -34.49 10.69 -1.31
N PHE A 68 -34.86 9.89 -0.31
CA PHE A 68 -33.98 8.84 0.22
C PHE A 68 -33.98 7.64 -0.72
N THR A 69 -32.97 7.57 -1.59
CA THR A 69 -32.71 6.37 -2.40
C THR A 69 -31.70 5.49 -1.67
N TYR A 70 -32.13 4.30 -1.26
CA TYR A 70 -31.24 3.31 -0.63
C TYR A 70 -30.64 2.39 -1.69
N SER A 71 -29.58 2.86 -2.35
CA SER A 71 -28.80 2.09 -3.32
C SER A 71 -27.33 2.01 -2.89
N LEU A 72 -26.64 0.97 -3.34
CA LEU A 72 -25.19 0.86 -3.18
C LEU A 72 -24.50 1.46 -4.40
N ASP A 73 -23.79 2.55 -4.19
CA ASP A 73 -22.95 3.18 -5.22
C ASP A 73 -21.52 2.64 -5.13
N LEU A 74 -20.99 2.13 -6.24
CA LEU A 74 -19.57 1.77 -6.33
C LEU A 74 -18.72 3.05 -6.34
N LEU A 75 -17.85 3.20 -5.34
CA LEU A 75 -16.95 4.36 -5.24
C LEU A 75 -15.65 4.16 -6.02
N TRP A 76 -14.99 3.02 -5.82
CA TRP A 76 -13.79 2.62 -6.55
C TRP A 76 -13.54 1.12 -6.37
N THR A 77 -12.65 0.58 -7.19
CA THR A 77 -12.16 -0.79 -7.09
C THR A 77 -10.67 -0.76 -6.80
N HIS A 78 -10.25 -1.48 -5.76
CA HIS A 78 -8.83 -1.70 -5.47
C HIS A 78 -8.32 -2.86 -6.32
N ALA A 79 -7.51 -2.55 -7.33
CA ALA A 79 -6.93 -3.54 -8.23
C ALA A 79 -5.54 -3.10 -8.67
N CYS A 80 -4.58 -4.03 -8.67
CA CYS A 80 -3.27 -3.83 -9.26
C CYS A 80 -2.81 -5.11 -9.98
N ALA A 81 -1.73 -5.02 -10.74
CA ALA A 81 -1.19 -6.17 -11.48
C ALA A 81 -0.98 -7.40 -10.58
N GLU A 82 -0.51 -7.21 -9.34
CA GLU A 82 -0.25 -8.30 -8.38
C GLU A 82 -1.52 -9.01 -7.88
N THR A 83 -2.68 -8.35 -7.91
CA THR A 83 -3.97 -8.91 -7.50
C THR A 83 -4.65 -9.74 -8.58
N THR A 84 -4.17 -9.65 -9.83
CA THR A 84 -4.77 -10.35 -10.97
C THR A 84 -4.72 -11.85 -10.74
N ASN A 85 -5.87 -12.53 -10.88
CA ASN A 85 -6.01 -13.97 -10.65
C ASN A 85 -5.69 -14.44 -9.21
N ARG A 86 -5.88 -13.59 -8.20
CA ARG A 86 -5.81 -13.99 -6.80
C ARG A 86 -7.15 -13.73 -6.08
N PRO A 87 -7.71 -14.70 -5.34
CA PRO A 87 -8.90 -14.48 -4.54
C PRO A 87 -8.58 -13.59 -3.34
N VAL A 88 -9.56 -12.81 -2.89
CA VAL A 88 -9.49 -12.10 -1.61
C VAL A 88 -9.97 -13.06 -0.52
N ASN A 89 -9.10 -13.41 0.42
CA ASN A 89 -9.44 -14.30 1.52
C ASN A 89 -9.90 -13.52 2.75
N ALA A 90 -9.27 -12.39 3.03
CA ALA A 90 -9.58 -11.56 4.18
C ALA A 90 -9.32 -10.07 3.90
N PHE A 91 -10.06 -9.21 4.59
CA PHE A 91 -9.77 -7.78 4.60
C PHE A 91 -10.17 -7.15 5.94
N ARG A 92 -9.41 -6.17 6.41
CA ARG A 92 -9.70 -5.41 7.63
C ARG A 92 -9.30 -3.94 7.50
N TRP A 93 -10.21 -3.08 7.91
CA TRP A 93 -9.93 -1.67 8.10
C TRP A 93 -9.11 -1.46 9.38
N ASN A 94 -8.18 -0.52 9.32
CA ASN A 94 -7.40 -0.16 10.49
C ASN A 94 -8.29 0.56 11.52
N TYR A 95 -8.26 0.11 12.78
CA TYR A 95 -9.09 0.64 13.86
C TYR A 95 -8.80 2.10 14.21
N SER A 96 -7.57 2.58 14.00
CA SER A 96 -7.18 3.97 14.29
C SER A 96 -7.34 4.87 13.06
N ASN A 97 -7.00 4.37 11.88
CA ASN A 97 -7.07 5.14 10.64
C ASN A 97 -8.00 4.47 9.62
N PRO A 98 -9.27 4.89 9.51
CA PRO A 98 -10.26 4.27 8.62
C PRO A 98 -9.99 4.53 7.12
N ASN A 99 -8.89 5.21 6.77
CA ASN A 99 -8.44 5.30 5.38
C ASN A 99 -7.65 4.06 4.93
N ILE A 100 -7.15 3.26 5.87
CA ILE A 100 -6.22 2.17 5.61
C ILE A 100 -6.97 0.85 5.66
N LEU A 101 -6.83 0.07 4.59
CA LEU A 101 -7.43 -1.24 4.44
C LEU A 101 -6.33 -2.26 4.19
N ALA A 102 -6.21 -3.26 5.07
CA ALA A 102 -5.40 -4.45 4.79
C ALA A 102 -6.24 -5.46 4.03
N VAL A 103 -5.70 -6.02 2.95
CA VAL A 103 -6.34 -7.07 2.16
C VAL A 103 -5.35 -8.22 1.98
N GLY A 104 -5.79 -9.41 2.33
CA GLY A 104 -5.06 -10.67 2.20
C GLY A 104 -5.58 -11.45 1.01
N TYR A 105 -4.68 -11.73 0.08
CA TYR A 105 -4.95 -12.46 -1.14
C TYR A 105 -4.41 -13.88 -1.04
N GLY A 106 -5.23 -14.83 -1.47
CA GLY A 106 -4.88 -16.25 -1.51
C GLY A 106 -4.02 -16.63 -2.71
N SER A 107 -3.72 -17.92 -2.78
CA SER A 107 -3.05 -18.54 -3.92
C SER A 107 -4.07 -19.10 -4.90
N THR A 108 -3.70 -19.16 -6.17
CA THR A 108 -4.42 -19.93 -7.21
C THR A 108 -3.48 -20.92 -7.87
N LYS A 109 -4.00 -21.82 -8.71
CA LYS A 109 -3.19 -22.79 -9.46
C LYS A 109 -2.02 -22.15 -10.25
N LYS A 110 -2.15 -20.88 -10.62
CA LYS A 110 -1.13 -20.10 -11.37
C LYS A 110 -0.26 -19.22 -10.48
N THR A 111 -0.67 -18.94 -9.24
CA THR A 111 0.01 -17.98 -8.36
C THR A 111 0.23 -18.62 -7.00
N SER A 112 1.47 -18.98 -6.67
CA SER A 112 1.82 -19.54 -5.36
C SER A 112 1.94 -18.44 -4.30
N GLY A 113 1.84 -18.85 -3.03
CA GLY A 113 2.02 -18.00 -1.86
C GLY A 113 0.87 -17.06 -1.54
N GLY A 114 1.00 -16.39 -0.41
CA GLY A 114 0.09 -15.35 0.09
C GLY A 114 0.60 -13.96 -0.24
N LEU A 115 -0.32 -13.02 -0.42
CA LEU A 115 -0.01 -11.62 -0.66
C LEU A 115 -0.87 -10.74 0.24
N VAL A 116 -0.26 -9.90 1.08
CA VAL A 116 -0.97 -8.85 1.82
C VAL A 116 -0.68 -7.52 1.14
N LEU A 117 -1.74 -6.81 0.73
CA LEU A 117 -1.63 -5.43 0.27
C LEU A 117 -2.29 -4.50 1.28
N ILE A 118 -1.63 -3.37 1.54
CA ILE A 118 -2.21 -2.29 2.34
C ILE A 118 -2.65 -1.19 1.38
N TRP A 119 -3.96 -1.00 1.30
CA TRP A 119 -4.60 0.01 0.49
C TRP A 119 -4.87 1.27 1.29
N CYS A 120 -4.86 2.41 0.61
CA CYS A 120 -5.20 3.69 1.20
C CYS A 120 -6.28 4.36 0.37
N MET A 121 -7.32 4.90 1.02
CA MET A 121 -8.36 5.69 0.35
C MET A 121 -7.80 6.85 -0.48
N LYS A 122 -6.67 7.43 -0.07
CA LYS A 122 -6.01 8.55 -0.76
C LYS A 122 -5.48 8.14 -2.14
N ASN A 123 -5.12 6.88 -2.32
CA ASN A 123 -4.71 6.32 -3.60
C ASN A 123 -5.36 4.95 -3.80
N PRO A 124 -6.56 4.90 -4.39
CA PRO A 124 -7.26 3.64 -4.60
C PRO A 124 -6.61 2.73 -5.66
N SER A 125 -5.87 3.29 -6.61
CA SER A 125 -5.36 2.55 -7.77
C SER A 125 -4.09 1.75 -7.48
N GLN A 126 -3.30 2.13 -6.49
CA GLN A 126 -2.04 1.47 -6.16
C GLN A 126 -1.94 1.21 -4.64
N PRO A 127 -1.50 0.02 -4.21
CA PRO A 127 -1.31 -0.25 -2.80
C PRO A 127 -0.13 0.56 -2.23
N ASP A 128 -0.27 1.03 -1.00
CA ASP A 128 0.79 1.74 -0.28
C ASP A 128 1.91 0.78 0.17
N ARG A 129 1.56 -0.48 0.45
CA ARG A 129 2.49 -1.55 0.85
C ARG A 129 2.09 -2.88 0.21
N SER A 130 3.09 -3.69 -0.12
CA SER A 130 2.92 -5.05 -0.64
C SER A 130 3.86 -5.99 0.11
N TYR A 131 3.30 -7.03 0.74
CA TYR A 131 4.03 -8.04 1.49
C TYR A 131 3.72 -9.42 0.91
N LYS A 132 4.76 -10.13 0.49
CA LYS A 132 4.67 -11.47 -0.09
C LYS A 132 5.06 -12.51 0.97
N PHE A 133 4.33 -13.61 0.98
CA PHE A 133 4.51 -14.72 1.92
C PHE A 133 4.48 -16.05 1.18
N ASP A 134 5.18 -17.06 1.71
CA ASP A 134 5.26 -18.38 1.09
C ASP A 134 3.97 -19.19 1.26
N SER A 135 3.24 -18.96 2.36
CA SER A 135 1.98 -19.62 2.69
C SER A 135 0.77 -18.74 2.39
N GLN A 136 -0.37 -19.37 2.13
CA GLN A 136 -1.62 -18.67 1.85
C GLN A 136 -2.16 -17.98 3.10
N ILE A 137 -2.73 -16.78 2.92
CA ILE A 137 -3.32 -16.02 4.02
C ILE A 137 -4.72 -16.54 4.31
N SER A 138 -4.99 -16.82 5.58
CA SER A 138 -6.31 -17.22 6.08
C SER A 138 -7.10 -16.03 6.59
N ASP A 139 -6.53 -15.26 7.53
CA ASP A 139 -7.18 -14.05 8.08
C ASP A 139 -6.16 -12.98 8.48
N LEU A 140 -6.66 -11.78 8.74
CA LEU A 140 -5.89 -10.60 9.12
C LEU A 140 -6.58 -9.88 10.28
N ASP A 141 -5.81 -9.25 11.18
CA ASP A 141 -6.38 -8.30 12.14
C ASP A 141 -5.37 -7.23 12.58
N TRP A 142 -5.84 -6.01 12.79
CA TRP A 142 -5.01 -4.88 13.24
C TRP A 142 -4.88 -4.87 14.76
N SER A 143 -3.73 -4.48 15.28
CA SER A 143 -3.59 -4.26 16.72
C SER A 143 -4.36 -3.02 17.16
N ARG A 144 -5.23 -3.18 18.17
CA ARG A 144 -5.97 -2.07 18.78
C ARG A 144 -5.09 -1.10 19.58
N ARG A 145 -3.93 -1.56 20.05
CA ARG A 145 -2.98 -0.75 20.84
C ARG A 145 -1.92 -0.07 19.98
N LYS A 146 -1.46 -0.76 18.93
CA LYS A 146 -0.38 -0.28 18.04
C LYS A 146 -0.87 -0.33 16.59
N PRO A 147 -1.34 0.80 16.02
CA PRO A 147 -2.03 0.80 14.74
C PRO A 147 -1.13 0.48 13.54
N ASN A 148 0.20 0.45 13.72
CA ASN A 148 1.15 0.01 12.72
C ASN A 148 1.39 -1.51 12.73
N GLN A 149 0.80 -2.26 13.66
CA GLN A 149 0.99 -3.71 13.74
C GLN A 149 -0.21 -4.45 13.15
N LEU A 150 0.09 -5.41 12.28
CA LEU A 150 -0.89 -6.28 11.64
C LEU A 150 -0.57 -7.74 11.98
N ALA A 151 -1.54 -8.46 12.52
CA ALA A 151 -1.48 -9.91 12.66
C ALA A 151 -1.96 -10.56 11.36
N VAL A 152 -1.20 -11.55 10.89
CA VAL A 152 -1.46 -12.31 9.67
C VAL A 152 -1.49 -13.78 10.03
N GLY A 153 -2.65 -14.42 9.83
CA GLY A 153 -2.84 -15.86 9.97
C GLY A 153 -2.70 -16.56 8.64
N PHE A 154 -2.06 -17.72 8.63
CA PHE A 154 -1.79 -18.51 7.45
C PHE A 154 -2.48 -19.88 7.50
N TYR A 155 -2.69 -20.48 6.33
CA TYR A 155 -3.34 -21.81 6.22
C TYR A 155 -2.46 -22.97 6.73
N ASP A 156 -1.15 -22.76 6.88
CA ASP A 156 -0.25 -23.73 7.52
C ASP A 156 -0.34 -23.71 9.05
N GLY A 157 -1.26 -22.91 9.61
CA GLY A 157 -1.45 -22.73 11.05
C GLY A 157 -0.46 -21.75 11.69
N THR A 158 0.45 -21.16 10.90
CA THR A 158 1.35 -20.14 11.44
C THR A 158 0.65 -18.78 11.58
N LEU A 159 1.15 -17.98 12.50
CA LEU A 159 0.71 -16.61 12.71
C LEU A 159 1.93 -15.71 12.83
N ARG A 160 1.92 -14.61 12.08
CA ARG A 160 2.97 -13.58 12.15
C ARG A 160 2.38 -12.25 12.52
N VAL A 161 3.11 -11.50 13.33
CA VAL A 161 2.82 -10.08 13.58
C VAL A 161 3.86 -9.27 12.83
N ILE A 162 3.41 -8.40 11.94
CA ILE A 162 4.26 -7.56 11.10
C ILE A 162 4.08 -6.08 11.43
N ASP A 163 5.12 -5.29 11.21
CA ASP A 163 5.05 -3.82 11.22
C ASP A 163 4.83 -3.30 9.80
N VAL A 164 3.76 -2.52 9.60
CA VAL A 164 3.42 -1.95 8.28
C VAL A 164 4.03 -0.56 8.03
N SER A 165 4.81 -0.03 8.98
CA SER A 165 5.45 1.29 8.82
C SER A 165 6.47 1.29 7.67
N SER A 166 7.27 0.22 7.54
CA SER A 166 8.24 0.05 6.47
C SER A 166 7.60 -0.51 5.19
N ARG A 167 8.25 -0.25 4.04
CA ARG A 167 7.90 -0.91 2.77
C ARG A 167 8.39 -2.36 2.75
N ASP A 168 9.50 -2.61 3.42
CA ASP A 168 10.05 -3.94 3.54
C ASP A 168 9.32 -4.71 4.63
N LEU A 169 9.23 -6.02 4.46
CA LEU A 169 8.55 -6.90 5.42
C LEU A 169 9.34 -6.94 6.74
N ALA A 170 8.80 -6.30 7.77
CA ALA A 170 9.34 -6.34 9.12
C ALA A 170 8.48 -7.27 10.00
N VAL A 171 8.95 -8.49 10.22
CA VAL A 171 8.30 -9.47 11.11
C VAL A 171 8.71 -9.20 12.55
N LEU A 172 7.74 -8.86 13.40
CA LEU A 172 7.95 -8.59 14.82
C LEU A 172 7.86 -9.85 15.68
N ARG A 173 6.98 -10.77 15.31
CA ARG A 173 6.75 -12.06 15.98
C ARG A 173 6.35 -13.11 14.96
N ASP A 174 6.80 -14.33 15.18
CA ASP A 174 6.39 -15.53 14.46
C ASP A 174 5.93 -16.57 15.50
N SER A 175 4.88 -17.32 15.18
CA SER A 175 4.33 -18.37 16.03
C SER A 175 5.10 -19.68 15.94
N LYS A 176 5.98 -19.87 14.93
CA LYS A 176 6.88 -21.03 14.89
C LYS A 176 7.87 -20.96 16.06
N THR A 177 7.54 -21.65 17.15
CA THR A 177 8.50 -22.27 18.08
C THR A 177 8.96 -23.60 17.53
#